data_AF-A0A9W9JMC7-F1
#
_entry.id   AF-A0A9W9JMC7-F1
#
_cell.length_a   1.000
_cell.length_b   1.000
_cell.length_c   1.000
_cell.angle_alpha   90.00
_cell.angle_beta   90.00
_cell.angle_gamma   90.00
#
_symmetry.space_group_name_H-M   'P 1'
#
loop_
_entity.id
_entity.type
_entity.pdbx_description
1 polymer ?
#
loop_
_entity_poly.entity_id
_entity_poly.type
_entity_poly.pdbx_seq_one_letter_code
_entity_poly.pdbx_strand_id
1 'polypeptide(L)'
;MDGARIHPHNFRQIYTQACETFTHKLQCQVFALLSPSPSPDMEEMSTRLEELCERVIQIGFLGEVGGFGIRDDNRVRIRWGSLPIKDICFSIKWELTVIKDELATGDAAPLLVADLLVDILDNLPF
;
A
#
# COMPACT_ATOMS: atom_id res chain seq x y z
N MET A 1 33.23 10.15 6.53
CA MET A 1 33.43 8.82 5.95
C MET A 1 32.22 8.53 5.09
N ASP A 2 32.33 8.76 3.78
CA ASP A 2 31.28 8.41 2.84
C ASP A 2 31.30 6.90 2.60
N GLY A 3 30.58 6.18 3.46
CA GLY A 3 30.19 4.80 3.18
C GLY A 3 29.20 4.83 2.03
N ALA A 4 29.70 4.90 0.79
CA ALA A 4 28.87 4.75 -0.39
C ALA A 4 28.07 3.45 -0.21
N ARG A 5 26.76 3.58 0.01
CA ARG A 5 25.87 2.42 0.11
C ARG A 5 25.90 1.75 -1.25
N ILE A 6 26.68 0.68 -1.37
CA ILE A 6 26.73 -0.12 -2.58
C ILE A 6 25.42 -0.89 -2.61
N HIS A 7 24.47 -0.40 -3.41
CA HIS A 7 23.24 -1.12 -3.67
C HIS A 7 23.52 -2.29 -4.63
N PRO A 8 22.81 -3.42 -4.50
CA PRO A 8 22.81 -4.46 -5.52
C PRO A 8 22.49 -3.87 -6.90
N HIS A 9 23.11 -4.40 -7.96
CA HIS A 9 22.88 -3.90 -9.33
C HIS A 9 21.40 -3.92 -9.76
N ASN A 10 20.58 -4.78 -9.15
CA ASN A 10 19.15 -4.93 -9.40
C ASN A 10 18.26 -4.23 -8.36
N PHE A 11 18.81 -3.37 -7.48
CA PHE A 11 18.05 -2.78 -6.37
C PHE A 11 16.80 -2.00 -6.83
N ARG A 12 16.92 -1.22 -7.92
CA ARG A 12 15.78 -0.52 -8.52
C ARG A 12 14.71 -1.48 -9.04
N GLN A 13 15.12 -2.60 -9.67
CA GLN A 13 14.19 -3.61 -10.17
C GLN A 13 13.44 -4.29 -9.03
N ILE A 14 14.13 -4.63 -7.93
CA ILE A 14 13.51 -5.19 -6.72
C ILE A 14 12.46 -4.22 -6.17
N TYR A 15 12.81 -2.94 -6.06
CA TYR A 15 11.89 -1.89 -5.60
C TYR A 15 10.66 -1.77 -6.51
N THR A 16 10.85 -1.66 -7.82
CA THR A 16 9.76 -1.55 -8.79
C THR A 16 8.83 -2.76 -8.74
N GLN A 17 9.39 -3.97 -8.70
CA GLN A 17 8.59 -5.19 -8.59
C GLN A 17 7.79 -5.26 -7.27
N ALA A 18 8.37 -4.78 -6.17
CA ALA A 18 7.67 -4.70 -4.90
C ALA A 18 6.47 -3.75 -4.98
N CYS A 19 6.64 -2.57 -5.59
CA CYS A 19 5.60 -1.57 -5.82
C CYS A 19 4.47 -2.10 -6.71
N GLU A 20 4.81 -2.71 -7.85
CA GLU A 20 3.85 -3.31 -8.77
C GLU A 20 3.05 -4.43 -8.10
N THR A 21 3.74 -5.30 -7.35
CA THR A 21 3.05 -6.41 -6.67
C THR A 21 2.12 -5.91 -5.57
N PHE A 22 2.53 -4.88 -4.82
CA PHE A 22 1.67 -4.26 -3.83
C PHE A 22 0.42 -3.65 -4.47
N THR A 23 0.61 -2.85 -5.52
CA THR A 23 -0.47 -2.20 -6.28
C THR A 23 -1.46 -3.23 -6.80
N HIS A 24 -0.96 -4.30 -7.43
CA HIS A 24 -1.79 -5.39 -7.93
C HIS A 24 -2.55 -6.11 -6.81
N LYS A 25 -1.89 -6.45 -5.71
CA LYS A 25 -2.57 -7.12 -4.57
C LYS A 25 -3.66 -6.25 -3.96
N LEU A 26 -3.43 -4.94 -3.84
CA LEU A 26 -4.42 -3.98 -3.35
C LEU A 26 -5.61 -3.89 -4.32
N GLN A 27 -5.36 -3.81 -5.63
CA GLN A 27 -6.39 -3.86 -6.67
C GLN A 27 -7.24 -5.14 -6.58
N CYS A 28 -6.62 -6.29 -6.32
CA CYS A 28 -7.37 -7.54 -6.10
C CYS A 28 -8.33 -7.45 -4.92
N GLN A 29 -7.96 -6.76 -3.82
CA GLN A 29 -8.85 -6.60 -2.67
C GLN A 29 -10.04 -5.70 -3.01
N VAL A 30 -9.79 -4.58 -3.70
CA VAL A 30 -10.86 -3.71 -4.21
C VAL A 30 -11.81 -4.51 -5.10
N PHE A 31 -11.27 -5.27 -6.06
CA PHE A 31 -12.09 -6.07 -6.96
C PHE A 31 -12.91 -7.13 -6.24
N ALA A 32 -12.34 -7.80 -5.24
CA ALA A 32 -13.05 -8.80 -4.43
C ALA A 32 -14.24 -8.19 -3.69
N LEU A 33 -14.12 -6.96 -3.18
CA LEU A 33 -15.20 -6.24 -2.49
C LEU A 33 -16.31 -5.76 -3.43
N LEU A 34 -15.95 -5.38 -4.65
CA LEU A 34 -16.89 -4.87 -5.65
C LEU A 34 -17.57 -5.99 -6.46
N SER A 35 -17.06 -7.22 -6.38
CA SER A 35 -17.61 -8.35 -7.12
C SER A 35 -18.94 -8.83 -6.50
N PRO A 36 -20.02 -8.96 -7.28
CA PRO A 36 -21.32 -9.41 -6.78
C PRO A 36 -21.39 -10.90 -6.45
N SER A 37 -20.44 -11.72 -6.91
CA SER A 37 -20.38 -13.16 -6.61
C SER A 37 -18.99 -13.73 -6.92
N PRO A 38 -18.40 -14.57 -6.04
CA PRO A 38 -18.88 -14.92 -4.71
C PRO A 38 -18.87 -13.71 -3.77
N SER A 39 -19.65 -13.78 -2.69
CA SER A 39 -19.59 -12.78 -1.62
C SER A 39 -18.16 -12.72 -1.07
N PRO A 40 -17.60 -11.52 -0.80
CA PRO A 40 -16.25 -11.37 -0.31
C PRO A 40 -16.05 -12.10 1.03
N ASP A 41 -14.98 -12.88 1.10
CA ASP A 41 -14.53 -13.52 2.34
C ASP A 41 -13.76 -12.49 3.18
N MET A 42 -14.39 -12.01 4.26
CA MET A 42 -13.83 -10.96 5.11
C MET A 42 -12.65 -11.46 5.96
N GLU A 43 -12.60 -12.74 6.30
CA GLU A 43 -11.49 -13.32 7.06
C GLU A 43 -10.25 -13.44 6.17
N GLU A 44 -10.44 -13.94 4.94
CA GLU A 44 -9.35 -13.94 3.95
C GLU A 44 -8.87 -12.50 3.69
N MET A 45 -9.79 -11.56 3.52
CA MET A 45 -9.44 -10.16 3.24
C MET A 45 -8.63 -9.53 4.37
N SER A 46 -9.02 -9.75 5.62
CA SER A 46 -8.27 -9.29 6.79
C SER A 46 -6.83 -9.81 6.75
N THR A 47 -6.65 -11.09 6.42
CA THR A 47 -5.32 -11.70 6.24
C THR A 47 -4.53 -11.03 5.09
N ARG A 48 -5.19 -10.73 3.96
CA ARG A 48 -4.54 -10.04 2.83
C ARG A 48 -4.15 -8.60 3.15
N LEU A 49 -4.93 -7.89 3.95
CA LEU A 49 -4.60 -6.54 4.40
C LEU A 49 -3.39 -6.54 5.34
N GLU A 50 -3.25 -7.55 6.21
CA GLU A 50 -2.03 -7.72 7.03
C GLU A 50 -0.79 -7.95 6.15
N GLU A 51 -0.87 -8.81 5.13
CA GLU A 51 0.23 -9.00 4.17
C GLU A 51 0.61 -7.69 3.45
N LEU A 52 -0.39 -6.87 3.09
CA LEU A 52 -0.18 -5.57 2.47
C LEU A 52 0.49 -4.59 3.46
N CYS A 53 0.12 -4.61 4.73
CA CYS A 53 0.75 -3.80 5.78
C CYS A 53 2.25 -4.08 5.90
N GLU A 54 2.65 -5.35 5.92
CA GLU A 54 4.07 -5.70 5.95
C GLU A 54 4.81 -5.24 4.70
N ARG A 55 4.17 -5.42 3.53
CA ARG A 55 4.79 -5.13 2.24
C ARG A 55 4.97 -3.64 1.99
N VAL A 56 4.01 -2.80 2.39
CA VAL A 56 4.14 -1.35 2.22
C VAL A 56 5.27 -0.77 3.08
N ILE A 57 5.51 -1.33 4.27
CA ILE A 57 6.67 -0.95 5.10
C ILE A 57 7.99 -1.31 4.43
N GLN A 58 8.09 -2.51 3.84
CA GLN A 58 9.28 -2.90 3.09
C GLN A 58 9.53 -1.96 1.91
N ILE A 59 8.48 -1.58 1.18
CA ILE A 59 8.58 -0.61 0.08
C ILE A 59 9.05 0.76 0.58
N GLY A 60 8.48 1.26 1.68
CA GLY A 60 8.90 2.53 2.29
C GLY A 60 10.38 2.55 2.67
N PHE A 61 10.87 1.45 3.27
CA PHE A 61 12.29 1.29 3.60
C PHE A 61 13.17 1.20 2.35
N LEU A 62 12.79 0.39 1.36
CA LEU A 62 13.55 0.28 0.11
C LEU A 62 13.59 1.61 -0.67
N GLY A 63 12.47 2.34 -0.69
CA GLY A 63 12.36 3.67 -1.28
C GLY A 63 13.27 4.68 -0.59
N GLU A 64 13.25 4.75 0.75
CA GLU A 64 14.15 5.60 1.52
C GLU A 64 15.63 5.26 1.27
N VAL A 65 15.98 3.97 1.30
CA VAL A 65 17.36 3.51 1.09
C VAL A 65 17.85 3.80 -0.33
N GLY A 66 17.00 3.66 -1.33
CA GLY A 66 17.33 3.91 -2.74
C GLY A 66 17.20 5.36 -3.19
N GLY A 67 16.59 6.23 -2.38
CA GLY A 67 16.13 7.54 -2.85
C GLY A 67 15.08 7.43 -3.97
N PHE A 68 14.23 6.41 -3.90
CA PHE A 68 13.18 6.14 -4.90
C PHE A 68 11.80 6.49 -4.35
N GLY A 69 10.89 6.76 -5.29
CA GLY A 69 9.49 7.01 -5.00
C GLY A 69 9.23 8.39 -4.42
N ILE A 70 7.93 8.70 -4.32
CA ILE A 70 7.33 10.03 -4.51
C ILE A 70 7.31 10.39 -5.99
N ARG A 71 6.25 9.95 -6.67
CA ARG A 71 5.87 10.51 -7.97
C ARG A 71 5.60 11.99 -7.81
N ASP A 72 6.06 12.78 -8.77
CA ASP A 72 5.68 14.19 -8.90
C ASP A 72 4.27 14.33 -9.48
N ASP A 73 3.31 13.67 -8.81
CA ASP A 73 1.89 13.71 -9.15
C ASP A 73 1.19 14.63 -8.14
N ASN A 74 0.38 15.56 -8.65
CA ASN A 74 -0.41 16.46 -7.83
C ASN A 74 -1.32 15.71 -6.84
N ARG A 75 -1.84 14.53 -7.20
CA ARG A 75 -2.72 13.75 -6.31
C ARG A 75 -1.98 13.29 -5.06
N VAL A 76 -0.81 12.69 -5.25
CA VAL A 76 0.08 12.23 -4.16
C VAL A 76 0.50 13.41 -3.28
N ARG A 77 0.86 14.55 -3.89
CA ARG A 77 1.22 15.78 -3.16
C ARG A 77 0.05 16.37 -2.36
N ILE A 78 -1.18 16.32 -2.89
CA ILE A 78 -2.37 16.84 -2.19
C ILE A 78 -2.68 16.00 -0.96
N ARG A 79 -2.62 14.66 -1.07
CA ARG A 79 -2.94 13.76 0.04
C ARG A 79 -1.84 13.76 1.10
N TRP A 80 -0.58 13.61 0.68
CA TRP A 80 0.52 13.33 1.60
C TRP A 80 1.46 14.51 1.83
N GLY A 81 1.29 15.62 1.10
CA GLY A 81 2.15 16.78 1.20
C GLY A 81 3.58 16.49 0.75
N SER A 82 4.53 16.95 1.56
CA SER A 82 5.98 16.78 1.35
C SER A 82 6.59 15.67 2.20
N LEU A 83 5.78 14.71 2.66
CA LEU A 83 6.26 13.59 3.47
C LEU A 83 7.23 12.72 2.68
N PRO A 84 8.30 12.20 3.33
CA PRO A 84 9.18 11.23 2.68
C PRO A 84 8.43 9.91 2.44
N ILE A 85 8.85 9.14 1.42
CA ILE A 85 8.15 7.90 1.02
C ILE A 85 7.93 6.93 2.18
N LYS A 86 8.89 6.82 3.10
CA LYS A 86 8.76 5.97 4.27
C LYS A 86 7.58 6.37 5.14
N ASP A 87 7.43 7.66 5.42
CA ASP A 87 6.34 8.16 6.26
C ASP A 87 5.00 7.99 5.56
N ILE A 88 4.94 8.21 4.23
CA ILE A 88 3.75 7.90 3.43
C ILE A 88 3.39 6.41 3.54
N CYS A 89 4.36 5.51 3.40
CA CYS A 89 4.15 4.08 3.54
C CYS A 89 3.71 3.67 4.96
N PHE A 90 4.19 4.36 6.00
CA PHE A 90 3.70 4.18 7.38
C PHE A 90 2.24 4.63 7.54
N SER A 91 1.86 5.76 6.94
CA SER A 91 0.46 6.22 6.93
C SER A 91 -0.44 5.24 6.19
N ILE A 92 -0.02 4.72 5.04
CA ILE A 92 -0.79 3.68 4.32
C ILE A 92 -0.94 2.42 5.18
N LYS A 93 0.13 1.96 5.85
CA LYS A 93 0.03 0.83 6.79
C LYS A 93 -1.02 1.10 7.88
N TRP A 94 -0.99 2.30 8.46
CA TRP A 94 -1.94 2.69 9.49
C TRP A 94 -3.39 2.62 8.97
N GLU A 95 -3.66 3.20 7.80
CA GLU A 95 -4.99 3.14 7.16
C GLU A 95 -5.43 1.70 6.89
N LEU A 96 -4.55 0.85 6.36
CA LEU A 96 -4.84 -0.57 6.14
C LEU A 96 -5.11 -1.32 7.45
N THR A 97 -4.41 -0.98 8.53
CA THR A 97 -4.63 -1.58 9.86
C THR A 97 -6.01 -1.20 10.39
N VAL A 98 -6.41 0.08 10.28
CA VAL A 98 -7.75 0.53 10.68
C VAL A 98 -8.82 -0.21 9.87
N ILE A 99 -8.67 -0.29 8.55
CA ILE A 99 -9.62 -1.01 7.68
C ILE A 99 -9.72 -2.49 8.09
N LYS A 100 -8.59 -3.13 8.36
CA LYS A 100 -8.54 -4.52 8.81
C LYS A 100 -9.25 -4.72 10.16
N ASP A 101 -9.02 -3.83 11.11
CA ASP A 101 -9.65 -3.90 12.43
C ASP A 101 -11.18 -3.69 12.33
N GLU A 102 -11.63 -2.78 11.47
CA GLU A 102 -13.05 -2.58 11.15
C GLU A 102 -13.67 -3.84 10.51
N LEU A 103 -12.98 -4.49 9.57
CA LEU A 103 -13.43 -5.77 8.99
C LEU A 103 -13.59 -6.86 10.05
N ALA A 104 -12.72 -6.90 11.06
CA ALA A 104 -12.77 -7.89 12.14
C ALA A 104 -13.99 -7.71 13.07
N THR A 105 -14.62 -6.53 13.08
CA THR A 105 -15.87 -6.30 13.82
C THR A 105 -17.10 -6.96 13.16
N GLY A 106 -17.02 -7.26 11.86
CA GLY A 106 -18.10 -7.87 11.09
C GLY A 106 -19.18 -6.90 10.59
N ASP A 107 -19.14 -5.63 10.99
CA ASP A 107 -20.16 -4.62 10.65
C ASP A 107 -19.75 -3.74 9.44
N ALA A 108 -18.54 -3.91 8.92
CA ALA A 108 -18.01 -3.09 7.83
C ALA A 108 -18.75 -3.33 6.51
N ALA A 109 -19.33 -2.26 5.95
CA ALA A 109 -19.98 -2.31 4.64
C ALA A 109 -18.94 -2.54 3.53
N PRO A 110 -19.06 -3.59 2.69
CA PRO A 110 -18.05 -3.92 1.67
C PRO A 110 -17.74 -2.77 0.71
N LEU A 111 -18.75 -2.00 0.32
CA LEU A 111 -18.59 -0.83 -0.56
C LEU A 111 -17.77 0.28 0.09
N LEU A 112 -18.00 0.56 1.39
CA LEU A 112 -17.22 1.56 2.12
C LEU A 112 -15.75 1.14 2.21
N VAL A 113 -15.50 -0.14 2.49
CA VAL A 113 -14.14 -0.69 2.52
C VAL A 113 -13.49 -0.56 1.14
N ALA A 114 -14.22 -0.86 0.07
CA ALA A 114 -13.71 -0.74 -1.29
C ALA A 114 -13.31 0.70 -1.62
N ASP A 115 -14.16 1.68 -1.27
CA ASP A 115 -13.89 3.10 -1.49
C ASP A 115 -12.62 3.55 -0.76
N LEU A 116 -12.43 3.12 0.50
CA LEU A 116 -11.20 3.43 1.26
C LEU A 116 -9.95 2.81 0.63
N LEU A 117 -10.03 1.57 0.14
CA LEU A 117 -8.91 0.91 -0.53
C LEU A 117 -8.60 1.53 -1.90
N VAL A 118 -9.61 1.98 -2.64
CA VAL A 118 -9.44 2.75 -3.90
C VAL A 118 -8.75 4.07 -3.62
N ASP A 119 -9.15 4.77 -2.57
CA ASP A 119 -8.58 6.04 -2.17
C ASP A 119 -7.09 5.91 -1.81
N ILE A 120 -6.68 4.82 -1.14
CA ILE A 120 -5.27 4.47 -0.95
C ILE A 120 -4.57 4.20 -2.29
N LEU A 121 -5.19 3.39 -3.16
CA LEU A 121 -4.64 2.98 -4.46
C LEU A 121 -4.37 4.17 -5.38
N ASP A 122 -5.31 5.11 -5.47
CA ASP A 122 -5.24 6.30 -6.33
C ASP A 122 -4.16 7.30 -5.89
N ASN A 123 -3.69 7.17 -4.65
CA ASN A 123 -2.73 8.07 -4.04
C ASN A 123 -1.41 7.37 -3.63
N LEU A 124 -1.10 6.21 -4.20
CA LEU A 124 0.19 5.56 -3.94
C LEU A 124 1.37 6.43 -4.40
N PRO A 125 2.47 6.49 -3.62
CA PRO A 125 3.60 7.36 -3.94
C PRO A 125 4.55 6.81 -5.02
N PHE A 126 4.24 5.66 -5.64
CA PHE A 126 5.14 4.91 -6.53
C PHE A 126 4.46 4.37 -7.80
#